data_AF-A0A357LYL0-F1
#
_entry.id   AF-A0A357LYL0-F1
#
_cell.length_a   1.000
_cell.length_b   1.000
_cell.length_c   1.000
_cell.angle_alpha   90.00
_cell.angle_beta   90.00
_cell.angle_gamma   90.00
#
_symmetry.space_group_name_H-M   'P 1'
#
loop_
_entity.id
_entity.type
_entity.pdbx_description
1 polymer ?
#
loop_
_entity_poly.entity_id
_entity_poly.type
_entity_poly.pdbx_seq_one_letter_code
_entity_poly.pdbx_strand_id
1 'polypeptide(L)'
;MLANTTHTPAAIPPGKRPHPPRSVISGDIECLTDIFLEDVNLAVWERPADPELGEFARVFAEQAGSLQRFISIRPDEPAADILPGWAKALPGAGQWLSDVHEVIEMFCCLFEPTAIGVRLHVLNGTMCPRFHVDRVAARLLVTYSGKGTEWLAEDSVSRSPE
;
A
#
# COMPACT_ATOMS: atom_id res chain seq x y z
N MET A 1 2.02 15.28 32.84
CA MET A 1 2.51 16.15 31.76
C MET A 1 3.69 15.44 31.12
N LEU A 2 3.44 14.68 30.05
CA LEU A 2 4.48 14.13 29.19
C LEU A 2 4.21 14.72 27.82
N ALA A 3 5.14 15.56 27.36
CA ALA A 3 5.06 16.22 26.07
C ALA A 3 5.31 15.18 24.98
N ASN A 4 4.27 14.88 24.20
CA ASN A 4 4.38 14.03 23.02
C ASN A 4 4.99 14.90 21.92
N THR A 5 6.31 14.85 21.76
CA THR A 5 6.99 15.41 20.58
C THR A 5 6.68 14.52 19.40
N THR A 6 5.69 14.92 18.59
CA THR A 6 5.46 14.39 17.25
C THR A 6 6.71 14.64 16.41
N HIS A 7 7.56 13.61 16.30
CA HIS A 7 8.68 13.66 15.37
C HIS A 7 8.13 13.32 13.99
N THR A 8 7.65 14.32 13.27
CA THR A 8 7.41 14.16 11.83
C THR A 8 8.76 13.85 11.18
N PRO A 9 8.93 12.72 10.45
CA PRO A 9 10.15 12.48 9.70
C PRO A 9 10.29 13.62 8.68
N ALA A 10 11.36 14.39 8.80
CA ALA A 10 11.63 15.46 7.84
C ALA A 10 11.83 14.83 6.45
N ALA A 11 11.14 15.37 5.45
CA ALA A 11 11.39 14.98 4.06
C ALA A 11 12.87 15.21 3.73
N ILE A 12 13.59 14.14 3.35
CA ILE A 12 15.01 14.21 2.99
C ILE A 12 15.14 15.11 1.75
N PRO A 13 15.91 16.20 1.81
CA PRO A 13 16.09 17.08 0.66
C PRO A 13 16.74 16.34 -0.50
N PRO A 14 16.32 16.57 -1.76
CA PRO A 14 16.90 15.92 -2.92
C PRO A 14 18.33 16.44 -3.11
N GLY A 15 19.34 15.58 -2.93
CA GLY A 15 20.70 15.97 -3.31
C GLY A 15 21.88 15.19 -2.74
N LYS A 16 21.73 14.37 -1.69
CA LYS A 16 22.82 13.49 -1.19
C LYS A 16 22.23 12.41 -0.28
N ARG A 17 21.67 11.35 -0.87
CA ARG A 17 21.55 10.10 -0.10
C ARG A 17 22.98 9.53 0.02
N PRO A 18 23.44 9.15 1.22
CA PRO A 18 24.78 8.59 1.40
C PRO A 18 24.95 7.27 0.63
N HIS A 19 23.85 6.59 0.33
CA HIS A 19 23.81 5.31 -0.38
C HIS A 19 22.77 5.32 -1.52
N PRO A 20 22.99 4.55 -2.60
CA PRO A 20 21.97 4.33 -3.61
C PRO A 20 20.75 3.66 -2.95
N PRO A 21 19.53 4.04 -3.34
CA PRO A 21 18.34 3.41 -2.78
C PRO A 21 18.30 1.91 -3.13
N ARG A 22 17.78 1.10 -2.20
CA ARG A 22 17.58 -0.34 -2.37
C ARG A 22 16.18 -0.76 -1.95
N SER A 23 15.74 -1.88 -2.50
CA SER A 23 14.56 -2.60 -2.03
C SER A 23 14.92 -3.68 -1.01
N VAL A 24 14.08 -3.88 -0.01
CA VAL A 24 14.09 -5.05 0.88
C VAL A 24 12.92 -5.96 0.51
N ILE A 25 13.16 -7.27 0.46
CA ILE A 25 12.14 -8.29 0.23
C ILE A 25 12.30 -9.37 1.30
N SER A 26 11.21 -9.71 2.00
CA SER A 26 11.22 -10.73 3.06
C SER A 26 9.83 -11.35 3.23
N GLY A 27 9.78 -12.61 3.66
CA GLY A 27 8.54 -13.24 4.14
C GLY A 27 8.14 -12.83 5.56
N ASP A 28 9.04 -12.16 6.29
CA ASP A 28 8.78 -11.63 7.62
C ASP A 28 8.16 -10.23 7.53
N ILE A 29 7.07 -10.03 8.26
CA ILE A 29 6.32 -8.78 8.31
C ILE A 29 7.15 -7.62 8.89
N GLU A 30 8.14 -7.93 9.74
CA GLU A 30 9.03 -6.94 10.34
C GLU A 30 9.81 -6.14 9.29
N CYS A 31 9.99 -6.68 8.07
CA CYS A 31 10.68 -5.96 6.99
C CYS A 31 9.98 -4.66 6.59
N LEU A 32 8.69 -4.48 6.89
CA LEU A 32 8.01 -3.21 6.64
C LEU A 32 8.63 -2.04 7.43
N THR A 33 9.29 -2.33 8.56
CA THR A 33 10.01 -1.31 9.35
C THR A 33 11.30 -0.83 8.67
N ASP A 34 11.87 -1.62 7.75
CA ASP A 34 13.06 -1.23 7.01
C ASP A 34 12.83 0.00 6.12
N ILE A 35 11.58 0.38 5.85
CA ILE A 35 11.22 1.61 5.13
C ILE A 35 11.77 2.88 5.81
N PHE A 36 12.12 2.82 7.10
CA PHE A 36 12.73 3.92 7.84
C PHE A 36 14.25 4.03 7.68
N LEU A 37 14.91 3.03 7.08
CA LEU A 37 16.33 3.09 6.77
C LEU A 37 16.56 4.07 5.60
N GLU A 38 17.56 4.95 5.73
CA GLU A 38 17.81 6.02 4.75
C GLU A 38 18.06 5.53 3.32
N ASP A 39 18.59 4.31 3.20
CA ASP A 39 18.90 3.66 1.93
C ASP A 39 17.75 2.79 1.39
N VAL A 40 16.66 2.61 2.13
CA VAL A 40 15.51 1.81 1.68
C VAL A 40 14.43 2.72 1.10
N ASN A 41 14.01 2.46 -0.14
CA ASN A 41 12.90 3.16 -0.78
C ASN A 41 11.69 2.24 -1.09
N LEU A 42 11.84 0.95 -0.86
CA LEU A 42 10.80 -0.05 -1.06
C LEU A 42 11.03 -1.21 -0.07
N ALA A 43 10.03 -1.52 0.74
CA ALA A 43 9.98 -2.73 1.54
C ALA A 43 8.83 -3.61 1.02
N VAL A 44 9.14 -4.86 0.69
CA VAL A 44 8.19 -5.84 0.16
C VAL A 44 8.07 -6.98 1.16
N TRP A 45 6.92 -7.04 1.82
CA TRP A 45 6.55 -8.20 2.59
C TRP A 45 5.88 -9.24 1.68
N GLU A 46 6.51 -10.40 1.53
CA GLU A 46 5.97 -11.58 0.84
C GLU A 46 4.92 -12.26 1.72
N ARG A 47 3.77 -11.60 1.87
CA ARG A 47 2.65 -12.08 2.67
C ARG A 47 2.20 -13.47 2.17
N PRO A 48 1.94 -14.43 3.08
CA PRO A 48 1.34 -15.71 2.72
C PRO A 48 0.03 -15.52 1.94
N ALA A 49 -0.14 -16.31 0.88
CA ALA A 49 -1.36 -16.27 0.09
C ALA A 49 -2.54 -16.82 0.90
N ASP A 50 -3.65 -16.11 0.89
CA ASP A 50 -4.93 -16.55 1.45
C ASP A 50 -5.92 -16.82 0.30
N PRO A 51 -6.28 -18.09 0.05
CA PRO A 51 -7.19 -18.45 -1.03
C PRO A 51 -8.58 -17.81 -0.92
N GLU A 52 -9.10 -17.59 0.29
CA GLU A 52 -10.44 -17.01 0.50
C GLU A 52 -10.45 -15.53 0.14
N LEU A 53 -9.40 -14.79 0.55
CA LEU A 53 -9.23 -13.38 0.18
C LEU A 53 -9.05 -13.22 -1.33
N GLY A 54 -8.25 -14.09 -1.95
CA GLY A 54 -8.02 -14.09 -3.38
C GLY A 54 -9.29 -14.40 -4.18
N GLU A 55 -10.10 -15.35 -3.72
CA GLU A 55 -11.36 -15.71 -4.37
C GLU A 55 -12.41 -14.60 -4.26
N PHE A 56 -12.58 -13.99 -3.07
CA PHE A 56 -13.45 -12.82 -2.94
C PHE A 56 -13.02 -11.70 -3.90
N ALA A 57 -11.72 -11.38 -3.93
CA ALA A 57 -11.20 -10.31 -4.79
C ALA A 57 -11.40 -10.61 -6.27
N ARG A 58 -11.27 -11.87 -6.69
CA ARG A 58 -11.55 -12.32 -8.06
C ARG A 58 -13.01 -12.11 -8.43
N VAL A 59 -13.95 -12.63 -7.62
CA VAL A 59 -15.40 -12.49 -7.85
C VAL A 59 -15.82 -11.02 -7.85
N PHE A 60 -15.31 -10.25 -6.88
CA PHE A 60 -15.56 -8.81 -6.80
C PHE A 60 -15.07 -8.08 -8.05
N ALA A 61 -13.86 -8.36 -8.52
CA ALA A 61 -13.30 -7.73 -9.71
C ALA A 61 -14.11 -8.07 -10.98
N GLU A 62 -14.49 -9.34 -11.15
CA GLU A 62 -15.32 -9.79 -12.29
C GLU A 62 -16.68 -9.09 -12.33
N GLN A 63 -17.35 -8.97 -11.18
CA GLN A 63 -18.65 -8.32 -11.11
C GLN A 63 -18.56 -6.79 -11.20
N ALA A 64 -17.51 -6.19 -10.64
CA ALA A 64 -17.29 -4.75 -10.72
C ALA A 64 -16.94 -4.29 -12.14
N GLY A 65 -16.23 -5.13 -12.90
CA GLY A 65 -15.70 -4.78 -14.22
C GLY A 65 -14.57 -3.77 -14.10
N SER A 66 -14.87 -2.51 -13.75
CA SER A 66 -13.87 -1.52 -13.36
C SER A 66 -14.42 -0.67 -12.23
N LEU A 67 -13.56 -0.35 -11.27
CA LEU A 67 -13.97 0.41 -10.10
C LEU A 67 -12.81 1.22 -9.57
N GLN A 68 -13.12 2.43 -9.11
CA GLN A 68 -12.25 3.20 -8.23
C GLN A 68 -13.06 3.74 -7.07
N ARG A 69 -12.60 3.49 -5.85
CA ARG A 69 -13.16 4.07 -4.63
C ARG A 69 -12.06 4.67 -3.78
N PHE A 70 -12.43 5.73 -3.07
CA PHE A 70 -11.55 6.42 -2.14
C PHE A 70 -12.34 6.75 -0.88
N ILE A 71 -11.76 6.47 0.28
CA ILE A 71 -12.23 6.93 1.58
C ILE A 71 -11.07 7.55 2.33
N SER A 72 -11.38 8.49 3.22
CA SER A 72 -10.46 8.96 4.25
C SER A 72 -10.94 8.39 5.56
N ILE A 73 -10.04 7.79 6.33
CA ILE A 73 -10.33 7.21 7.64
C ILE A 73 -9.38 7.81 8.67
N ARG A 74 -9.88 8.00 9.88
CA ARG A 74 -9.06 8.27 11.06
C ARG A 74 -8.62 6.95 11.71
N PRO A 75 -7.60 6.98 12.58
CA PRO A 75 -7.38 5.87 13.51
C PRO A 75 -8.70 5.46 14.19
N ASP A 76 -8.93 4.16 14.33
CA ASP A 76 -10.14 3.54 14.91
C ASP A 76 -11.43 3.63 14.08
N GLU A 77 -11.43 4.27 12.90
CA GLU A 77 -12.60 4.28 12.02
C GLU A 77 -12.69 3.03 11.13
N PRO A 78 -13.89 2.46 10.94
CA PRO A 78 -14.05 1.28 10.10
C PRO A 78 -13.84 1.59 8.62
N ALA A 79 -13.07 0.76 7.91
CA ALA A 79 -12.87 0.88 6.47
C ALA A 79 -14.02 0.26 5.64
N ALA A 80 -15.11 -0.18 6.29
CA ALA A 80 -16.20 -0.94 5.67
C ALA A 80 -16.79 -0.25 4.43
N ASP A 81 -16.82 1.08 4.40
CA ASP A 81 -17.38 1.85 3.29
C ASP A 81 -16.50 1.87 2.03
N ILE A 82 -15.31 1.27 2.06
CA ILE A 82 -14.51 1.04 0.87
C ILE A 82 -15.21 0.11 -0.12
N LEU A 83 -15.98 -0.87 0.36
CA LEU A 83 -16.78 -1.77 -0.47
C LEU A 83 -18.15 -1.18 -0.80
N PRO A 84 -18.61 -1.26 -2.06
CA PRO A 84 -19.97 -0.86 -2.39
C PRO A 84 -20.98 -1.80 -1.71
N GLY A 85 -22.20 -1.32 -1.44
CA GLY A 85 -23.19 -2.06 -0.67
C GLY A 85 -23.49 -3.46 -1.22
N TRP A 86 -23.52 -3.63 -2.54
CA TRP A 86 -23.72 -4.93 -3.18
C TRP A 86 -22.56 -5.91 -2.92
N ALA A 87 -21.32 -5.41 -2.84
CA ALA A 87 -20.15 -6.24 -2.61
C ALA A 87 -20.05 -6.70 -1.16
N LYS A 88 -20.60 -5.93 -0.21
CA LYS A 88 -20.71 -6.35 1.20
C LYS A 88 -21.56 -7.62 1.38
N ALA A 89 -22.43 -7.94 0.42
CA ALA A 89 -23.26 -9.14 0.44
C ALA A 89 -22.61 -10.36 -0.24
N LEU A 90 -21.44 -10.19 -0.87
CA LEU A 90 -20.72 -11.31 -1.48
C LEU A 90 -20.09 -12.21 -0.41
N PRO A 91 -20.04 -13.53 -0.63
CA PRO A 91 -19.28 -14.45 0.22
C PRO A 91 -17.82 -14.00 0.33
N GLY A 92 -17.26 -13.98 1.54
CA GLY A 92 -15.87 -13.55 1.78
C GLY A 92 -15.68 -12.06 2.07
N ALA A 93 -16.71 -11.22 1.91
CA ALA A 93 -16.59 -9.77 2.10
C ALA A 93 -16.13 -9.39 3.52
N GLY A 94 -16.60 -10.12 4.53
CA GLY A 94 -16.22 -9.90 5.93
C GLY A 94 -14.74 -10.22 6.18
N GLN A 95 -14.26 -11.37 5.70
CA GLN A 95 -12.85 -11.78 5.81
C GLN A 95 -11.95 -10.77 5.08
N TRP A 96 -12.35 -10.34 3.89
CA TRP A 96 -11.61 -9.36 3.12
C TRP A 96 -11.55 -7.98 3.77
N LEU A 97 -12.66 -7.50 4.35
CA LEU A 97 -12.66 -6.25 5.11
C LEU A 97 -11.79 -6.34 6.37
N SER A 98 -11.75 -7.51 7.04
CA SER A 98 -10.88 -7.74 8.19
C SER A 98 -9.41 -7.61 7.81
N ASP A 99 -9.01 -8.23 6.70
CA ASP A 99 -7.62 -8.13 6.21
C ASP A 99 -7.25 -6.69 5.80
N VAL A 100 -8.15 -5.99 5.09
CA VAL A 100 -7.95 -4.56 4.78
C VAL A 100 -7.76 -3.74 6.06
N HIS A 101 -8.51 -4.06 7.11
CA HIS A 101 -8.36 -3.42 8.41
C HIS A 101 -6.99 -3.68 9.04
N GLU A 102 -6.52 -4.92 9.05
CA GLU A 102 -5.19 -5.28 9.54
C GLU A 102 -4.08 -4.53 8.76
N VAL A 103 -4.21 -4.44 7.43
CA VAL A 103 -3.29 -3.69 6.55
C VAL A 103 -3.26 -2.20 6.91
N ILE A 104 -4.43 -1.62 7.16
CA ILE A 104 -4.54 -0.22 7.58
C ILE A 104 -3.90 -0.03 8.95
N GLU A 105 -4.17 -0.91 9.91
CA GLU A 105 -3.60 -0.85 11.26
C GLU A 105 -2.08 -0.94 11.26
N MET A 106 -1.50 -1.80 10.42
CA MET A 106 -0.05 -1.86 10.22
C MET A 106 0.50 -0.51 9.71
N PHE A 107 -0.15 0.09 8.71
CA PHE A 107 0.27 1.40 8.21
C PHE A 107 0.10 2.51 9.26
N CYS A 108 -0.98 2.48 10.04
CA CYS A 108 -1.19 3.36 11.19
C CYS A 108 -0.06 3.22 12.21
N CYS A 109 0.31 1.99 12.55
CA CYS A 109 1.37 1.68 13.53
C CYS A 109 2.73 2.22 13.07
N LEU A 110 3.05 2.09 11.77
CA LEU A 110 4.32 2.57 11.22
C LEU A 110 4.40 4.11 11.20
N PHE A 111 3.34 4.79 10.75
CA PHE A 111 3.43 6.22 10.41
C PHE A 111 2.67 7.16 11.35
N GLU A 112 1.87 6.63 12.26
CA GLU A 112 1.00 7.37 13.20
C GLU A 112 0.26 8.57 12.56
N PRO A 113 -0.39 8.42 11.39
CA PRO A 113 -1.01 9.53 10.70
C PRO A 113 -2.31 9.96 11.40
N THR A 114 -2.62 11.25 11.32
CA THR A 114 -3.91 11.77 11.83
C THR A 114 -5.11 11.30 11.00
N ALA A 115 -4.89 10.92 9.74
CA ALA A 115 -5.85 10.30 8.84
C ALA A 115 -5.11 9.58 7.70
N ILE A 116 -5.73 8.54 7.14
CA ILE A 116 -5.23 7.77 6.00
C ILE A 116 -6.23 7.85 4.86
N GLY A 117 -5.71 8.03 3.65
CA GLY A 117 -6.47 7.84 2.42
C GLY A 117 -6.38 6.40 1.95
N VAL A 118 -7.51 5.69 1.86
CA VAL A 118 -7.58 4.31 1.35
C VAL A 118 -8.19 4.32 -0.04
N ARG A 119 -7.51 3.70 -1.01
CA ARG A 119 -7.97 3.58 -2.40
C ARG A 119 -8.15 2.12 -2.76
N LEU A 120 -9.29 1.80 -3.35
CA LEU A 120 -9.58 0.48 -3.92
C LEU A 120 -9.76 0.63 -5.44
N HIS A 121 -9.02 -0.16 -6.19
CA HIS A 121 -9.05 -0.16 -7.66
C HIS A 121 -9.31 -1.56 -8.20
N VAL A 122 -10.22 -1.66 -9.17
CA VAL A 122 -10.35 -2.80 -10.08
C VAL A 122 -9.93 -2.29 -11.46
N LEU A 123 -8.82 -2.84 -11.97
CA LEU A 123 -8.16 -2.39 -13.18
C LEU A 123 -8.41 -3.37 -14.33
N ASN A 124 -8.77 -2.85 -15.50
CA ASN A 124 -8.89 -3.62 -16.76
C ASN A 124 -7.68 -3.46 -17.68
N GLY A 125 -6.61 -2.85 -17.17
CA GLY A 125 -5.40 -2.57 -17.92
C GLY A 125 -4.41 -1.75 -17.09
N THR A 126 -3.23 -1.51 -17.65
CA THR A 126 -2.16 -0.75 -17.00
C THR A 126 -2.55 0.72 -16.86
N MET A 127 -2.65 1.25 -15.63
CA MET A 127 -2.96 2.67 -15.40
C MET A 127 -1.84 3.60 -15.87
N CYS A 128 -0.59 3.25 -15.58
CA CYS A 128 0.57 4.05 -15.91
C CYS A 128 1.53 3.19 -16.75
N PRO A 129 1.59 3.37 -18.08
CA PRO A 129 2.48 2.59 -18.93
C PRO A 129 3.96 2.96 -18.74
N ARG A 130 4.26 3.98 -17.92
CA ARG A 130 5.61 4.46 -17.64
C ARG A 130 5.90 4.36 -16.14
N PHE A 131 7.12 3.96 -15.82
CA PHE A 131 7.65 4.03 -14.47
C PHE A 131 7.75 5.50 -14.01
N HIS A 132 7.40 5.74 -12.75
CA HIS A 132 7.49 7.05 -12.11
C HIS A 132 7.93 6.92 -10.66
N VAL A 133 8.41 8.02 -10.10
CA VAL A 133 8.66 8.15 -8.67
C VAL A 133 7.44 8.82 -8.04
N ASP A 134 6.86 8.18 -7.04
CA ASP A 134 5.81 8.77 -6.24
C ASP A 134 6.34 9.92 -5.39
N ARG A 135 5.64 11.05 -5.41
CA ARG A 135 5.95 12.23 -4.57
C ARG A 135 5.02 12.26 -3.36
N VAL A 136 5.04 11.19 -2.58
CA VAL A 136 4.35 11.07 -1.28
C VAL A 136 5.36 10.65 -0.21
N ALA A 137 5.03 10.87 1.06
CA ALA A 137 5.90 10.46 2.16
C ALA A 137 6.07 8.94 2.21
N ALA A 138 4.96 8.22 2.16
CA ALA A 138 4.91 6.77 2.04
C ALA A 138 3.55 6.34 1.50
N ARG A 139 3.50 5.13 0.94
CA ARG A 139 2.25 4.45 0.59
C ARG A 139 2.43 2.95 0.73
N LEU A 140 1.37 2.27 1.15
CA LEU A 140 1.31 0.82 1.16
C LEU A 140 0.45 0.36 -0.02
N LEU A 141 0.95 -0.62 -0.77
CA LEU A 141 0.25 -1.22 -1.91
C LEU A 141 0.00 -2.70 -1.59
N VAL A 142 -1.22 -3.16 -1.82
CA VAL A 142 -1.62 -4.56 -1.67
C VAL A 142 -2.34 -5.00 -2.94
N THR A 143 -1.97 -6.16 -3.46
CA THR A 143 -2.66 -6.80 -4.59
C THR A 143 -3.36 -8.05 -4.09
N TYR A 144 -4.68 -8.04 -4.08
CA TYR A 144 -5.47 -9.21 -3.66
C TYR A 144 -5.68 -10.24 -4.77
N SER A 145 -5.70 -9.81 -6.03
CA SER A 145 -5.91 -10.69 -7.17
C SER A 145 -5.33 -10.09 -8.44
N GLY A 146 -4.86 -10.96 -9.33
CA GLY A 146 -4.26 -10.57 -10.61
C GLY A 146 -2.79 -10.17 -10.50
N LYS A 147 -2.32 -9.42 -11.51
CA LYS A 147 -0.93 -8.96 -11.58
C LYS A 147 -0.71 -7.81 -10.59
N GLY A 148 0.41 -7.87 -9.88
CA GLY A 148 0.81 -6.84 -8.92
C GLY A 148 1.44 -5.60 -9.55
N THR A 149 2.10 -4.81 -8.70
CA THR A 149 2.86 -3.63 -9.11
C THR A 149 4.29 -4.02 -9.48
N GLU A 150 4.77 -3.56 -10.64
CA GLU A 150 6.18 -3.70 -11.03
C GLU A 150 6.99 -2.49 -10.54
N TRP A 151 8.25 -2.72 -10.22
CA TRP A 151 9.22 -1.67 -9.88
C TRP A 151 10.56 -1.96 -10.56
N LEU A 152 11.42 -0.95 -10.62
CA LEU A 152 12.78 -1.08 -11.15
C LEU A 152 13.77 -1.15 -9.99
N ALA A 153 14.74 -2.05 -10.08
CA ALA A 153 15.94 -1.98 -9.25
C ALA A 153 16.75 -0.74 -9.61
N GLU A 154 17.54 -0.22 -8.65
CA GLU A 154 18.24 1.06 -8.80
C GLU A 154 19.19 1.09 -10.00
N ASP A 155 19.84 -0.03 -10.30
CA ASP A 155 20.73 -0.20 -11.46
C ASP A 155 20.01 -0.15 -12.82
N SER A 156 18.70 -0.35 -12.80
CA SER A 156 17.82 -0.39 -13.97
C SER A 156 17.11 0.96 -14.22
N VAL A 157 17.32 1.96 -13.36
CA VAL A 157 16.68 3.28 -13.48
C VAL A 157 17.46 4.17 -14.45
N SER A 158 16.85 4.50 -15.59
CA SER A 158 17.33 5.59 -16.44
C SER A 158 16.81 6.93 -15.92
N ARG A 159 17.73 7.83 -15.52
CA ARG A 159 17.42 9.21 -15.10
C ARG A 159 17.78 10.25 -16.15
N SER A 160 18.19 9.80 -17.34
CA SER A 160 18.48 10.68 -18.45
C SER A 160 17.19 11.40 -18.85
N PRO A 161 17.18 12.74 -18.88
CA PRO A 161 16.06 13.46 -19.47
C PRO A 161 16.01 13.12 -20.97
N GLU A 162 14.84 12.70 -21.46
CA GLU A 162 14.51 12.78 -22.89
C GLU A 162 14.31 14.23 -23.31
#